data_AF-F5SY16-F1
#
_entry.id   AF-F5SY16-F1
#
_cell.length_a   1.000
_cell.length_b   1.000
_cell.length_c   1.000
_cell.angle_alpha   90.00
_cell.angle_beta   90.00
_cell.angle_gamma   90.00
#
_symmetry.space_group_name_H-M   'P 1'
#
loop_
_entity.id
_entity.type
_entity.pdbx_description
1 polymer ?
#
loop_
_entity_poly.entity_id
_entity_poly.type
_entity_poly.pdbx_seq_one_letter_code
_entity_poly.pdbx_strand_id
1 'polypeptide(L)'
;MMDAQQKWDAIYSKRYDEKPGVSMVLEQNQHLLPKTGLALDLACGVGGNSLFLAEKDLKVESWDISSVAIEQLKINAGKVSLDIHAQQRDVIAEPPAPAVYDVIVVSHFLVRDMAPVIADALKSGGLLFYQTFCRNKVNEIGPNNPDFLLDDNELLHMFSSLNVRVYREESVLGQLESGWRDQAMLVAEKA
;
A
#
# COMPACT_ATOMS: atom_id res chain seq x y z
N MET A 1 -19.20 -6.70 -13.41
CA MET A 1 -18.17 -5.73 -12.98
C MET A 1 -17.94 -4.77 -14.12
N MET A 2 -18.10 -3.46 -13.93
CA MET A 2 -17.32 -2.54 -14.75
C MET A 2 -15.85 -2.93 -14.53
N ASP A 3 -15.13 -3.15 -15.62
CA ASP A 3 -13.79 -3.69 -15.63
C ASP A 3 -12.88 -2.84 -14.71
N ALA A 4 -12.44 -3.42 -13.59
CA ALA A 4 -11.70 -2.68 -12.56
C ALA A 4 -10.44 -2.05 -13.14
N GLN A 5 -9.83 -2.70 -14.13
CA GLN A 5 -8.75 -2.15 -14.94
C GLN A 5 -9.18 -0.84 -15.61
N GLN A 6 -10.26 -0.83 -16.39
CA GLN A 6 -10.74 0.37 -17.11
C GLN A 6 -11.02 1.54 -16.15
N LYS A 7 -11.58 1.25 -14.98
CA LYS A 7 -11.83 2.27 -13.94
C LYS A 7 -10.51 2.90 -13.49
N TRP A 8 -9.51 2.10 -13.13
CA TRP A 8 -8.24 2.60 -12.62
C TRP A 8 -7.38 3.25 -13.71
N ASP A 9 -7.38 2.70 -14.93
CA ASP A 9 -6.74 3.32 -16.09
C ASP A 9 -7.30 4.73 -16.34
N ALA A 10 -8.62 4.92 -16.24
CA ALA A 10 -9.25 6.24 -16.39
C ALA A 10 -8.90 7.22 -15.26
N ILE A 11 -8.66 6.72 -14.03
CA ILE A 11 -8.21 7.54 -12.90
C ILE A 11 -6.76 7.99 -13.12
N TYR A 12 -5.85 7.05 -13.43
CA TYR A 12 -4.42 7.35 -13.59
C TYR A 12 -4.09 8.13 -14.86
N SER A 13 -4.88 7.98 -15.92
CA SER A 13 -4.73 8.80 -17.14
C SER A 13 -4.92 10.30 -16.87
N LYS A 14 -5.68 10.67 -15.83
CA LYS A 14 -5.90 12.08 -15.44
C LYS A 14 -4.78 12.65 -14.58
N ARG A 15 -3.84 11.81 -14.11
CA ARG A 15 -2.77 12.16 -13.15
C ARG A 15 -1.36 11.98 -13.71
N TYR A 16 -1.22 11.99 -15.04
CA TYR A 16 -0.03 11.52 -15.77
C TYR A 16 1.30 12.22 -15.41
N ASP A 17 1.27 13.43 -14.83
CA ASP A 17 2.46 14.22 -14.48
C ASP A 17 2.58 14.53 -12.98
N GLU A 18 1.74 13.94 -12.13
CA GLU A 18 1.86 14.15 -10.69
C GLU A 18 3.05 13.34 -10.14
N LYS A 19 3.95 14.01 -9.42
CA LYS A 19 5.02 13.30 -8.70
C LYS A 19 4.36 12.34 -7.71
N PRO A 20 4.62 11.02 -7.79
CA PRO A 20 3.99 10.07 -6.92
C PRO A 20 4.50 10.28 -5.48
N GLY A 21 3.57 10.41 -4.54
CA GLY A 21 3.88 10.58 -3.12
C GLY A 21 4.15 9.24 -2.45
N VAL A 22 5.03 9.23 -1.45
CA VAL A 22 5.21 8.07 -0.56
C VAL A 22 4.06 8.04 0.46
N SER A 23 3.60 6.85 0.84
CA SER A 23 2.62 6.71 1.91
C SER A 23 3.22 7.12 3.26
N MET A 24 2.40 7.74 4.12
CA MET A 24 2.82 8.22 5.43
C MET A 24 3.28 7.08 6.34
N VAL A 25 2.61 5.93 6.29
CA VAL A 25 3.01 4.74 7.05
C VAL A 25 4.44 4.32 6.74
N LEU A 26 4.84 4.39 5.47
CA LEU A 26 6.20 4.03 5.06
C LEU A 26 7.18 5.15 5.43
N GLU A 27 6.85 6.41 5.14
CA GLU A 27 7.74 7.55 5.40
C GLU A 27 8.08 7.71 6.89
N GLN A 28 7.07 7.64 7.76
CA GLN A 28 7.23 7.83 9.20
C GLN A 28 7.93 6.65 9.87
N ASN A 29 7.79 5.45 9.31
CA ASN A 29 8.31 4.21 9.90
C ASN A 29 9.46 3.58 9.11
N GLN A 30 10.06 4.32 8.15
CA GLN A 30 11.14 3.83 7.29
C GLN A 30 12.37 3.31 8.06
N HIS A 31 12.57 3.75 9.31
CA HIS A 31 13.65 3.30 10.18
C HIS A 31 13.53 1.83 10.59
N LEU A 32 12.37 1.20 10.36
CA LEU A 32 12.13 -0.23 10.57
C LEU A 32 12.51 -1.08 9.36
N LEU A 33 12.73 -0.48 8.18
CA LEU A 33 13.05 -1.23 6.96
C LEU A 33 14.37 -1.99 7.11
N PRO A 34 14.47 -3.21 6.55
CA PRO A 34 15.75 -3.89 6.47
C PRO A 34 16.69 -3.14 5.52
N LYS A 35 18.00 -3.35 5.68
CA LYS A 35 19.01 -2.69 4.83
C LYS A 35 18.97 -3.17 3.37
N THR A 36 18.57 -4.41 3.15
CA THR A 36 18.38 -5.05 1.84
C THR A 36 17.27 -6.09 1.95
N GLY A 37 16.70 -6.49 0.82
CA GLY A 37 15.62 -7.47 0.79
C GLY A 37 14.76 -7.33 -0.46
N LEU A 38 13.74 -8.17 -0.55
CA LEU A 38 12.71 -8.12 -1.58
C LEU A 38 11.43 -7.51 -0.99
N ALA A 39 10.99 -6.41 -1.60
CA ALA A 39 9.78 -5.70 -1.22
C ALA A 39 8.69 -5.85 -2.29
N LEU A 40 7.44 -5.89 -1.85
CA LEU A 40 6.26 -5.80 -2.72
C LEU A 40 5.50 -4.51 -2.42
N ASP A 41 5.30 -3.67 -3.45
CA ASP A 41 4.29 -2.60 -3.43
C ASP A 41 3.02 -3.15 -4.11
N LEU A 42 2.03 -3.52 -3.31
CA LEU A 42 0.81 -4.19 -3.77
C LEU A 42 -0.29 -3.16 -4.01
N ALA A 43 -0.88 -3.20 -5.21
CA ALA A 43 -1.74 -2.13 -5.74
C ALA A 43 -0.99 -0.78 -5.75
N CYS A 44 0.20 -0.79 -6.36
CA CYS A 44 1.22 0.27 -6.24
C CYS A 44 0.81 1.61 -6.89
N GLY A 45 -0.23 1.63 -7.72
CA GLY A 45 -0.55 2.76 -8.57
C GLY A 45 0.66 3.19 -9.39
N VAL A 46 0.94 4.49 -9.38
CA VAL A 46 2.09 5.10 -10.09
C VAL A 46 3.43 4.92 -9.36
N GLY A 47 3.46 4.14 -8.26
CA GLY A 47 4.66 3.61 -7.61
C GLY A 47 5.44 4.58 -6.72
N GLY A 48 4.74 5.41 -5.95
CA GLY A 48 5.38 6.31 -4.98
C GLY A 48 6.13 5.56 -3.88
N ASN A 49 5.53 4.48 -3.34
CA ASN A 49 6.25 3.61 -2.39
C ASN A 49 7.33 2.80 -3.11
N SER A 50 7.06 2.30 -4.33
CA SER A 50 8.06 1.56 -5.12
C SER A 50 9.38 2.30 -5.28
N LEU A 51 9.30 3.58 -5.71
CA LEU A 51 10.48 4.42 -5.92
C LEU A 51 11.23 4.64 -4.59
N PHE A 52 10.48 4.96 -3.52
CA PHE A 52 11.07 5.16 -2.20
C PHE A 52 11.77 3.90 -1.65
N LEU A 53 11.16 2.72 -1.79
CA LEU A 53 11.75 1.46 -1.34
C LEU A 53 13.03 1.14 -2.11
N ALA A 54 13.03 1.35 -3.43
CA ALA A 54 14.22 1.10 -4.25
C ALA A 54 15.37 2.07 -3.92
N GLU A 55 15.07 3.32 -3.57
CA GLU A 55 16.06 4.28 -3.04
C GLU A 55 16.65 3.85 -1.67
N LYS A 56 16.04 2.87 -0.98
CA LYS A 56 16.52 2.26 0.27
C LYS A 56 17.22 0.92 0.03
N ASP A 57 17.77 0.69 -1.16
CA ASP A 57 18.51 -0.52 -1.54
C ASP A 57 17.69 -1.83 -1.48
N LEU A 58 16.36 -1.72 -1.54
CA LEU A 58 15.46 -2.86 -1.68
C LEU A 58 15.22 -3.17 -3.15
N LYS A 59 15.11 -4.47 -3.47
CA LYS A 59 14.56 -4.92 -4.75
C LYS A 59 13.05 -4.83 -4.67
N VAL A 60 12.40 -4.26 -5.67
CA VAL A 60 10.96 -3.98 -5.57
C VAL A 60 10.19 -4.67 -6.67
N GLU A 61 9.20 -5.47 -6.30
CA GLU A 61 8.10 -5.85 -7.18
C GLU A 61 6.94 -4.88 -6.99
N SER A 62 6.34 -4.43 -8.10
CA SER A 62 5.27 -3.43 -8.05
C SER A 62 4.12 -3.87 -8.94
N TRP A 63 2.97 -4.11 -8.32
CA TRP A 63 1.82 -4.71 -8.98
C TRP A 63 0.62 -3.78 -8.90
N ASP A 64 0.01 -3.50 -10.05
CA ASP A 64 -1.26 -2.78 -10.13
C ASP A 64 -2.10 -3.33 -11.29
N ILE A 65 -3.41 -3.25 -11.16
CA ILE A 65 -4.33 -3.69 -12.22
C ILE A 65 -4.26 -2.75 -13.44
N SER A 66 -3.90 -1.48 -13.23
CA SER A 66 -3.83 -0.45 -14.26
C SER A 66 -2.55 -0.52 -15.07
N SER A 67 -2.67 -0.73 -16.37
CA SER A 67 -1.53 -0.67 -17.29
C SER A 67 -0.96 0.75 -17.38
N VAL A 68 -1.82 1.77 -17.30
CA VAL A 68 -1.45 3.18 -17.32
C VAL A 68 -0.57 3.54 -16.12
N ALA A 69 -0.91 3.06 -14.93
CA ALA A 69 -0.12 3.31 -13.72
C ALA A 69 1.26 2.65 -13.80
N ILE A 70 1.31 1.40 -14.28
CA ILE A 70 2.55 0.64 -14.46
C ILE A 70 3.46 1.27 -15.53
N GLU A 71 2.90 1.79 -16.62
CA GLU A 71 3.68 2.50 -17.64
C GLU A 71 4.32 3.77 -17.06
N GLN A 72 3.55 4.58 -16.32
CA GLN A 72 4.08 5.77 -15.65
C GLN A 72 5.18 5.42 -14.63
N LEU A 73 4.99 4.36 -13.83
CA LEU A 73 6.02 3.88 -12.90
C LEU A 73 7.30 3.49 -13.64
N LYS A 74 7.20 2.72 -14.74
CA LYS A 74 8.37 2.33 -15.55
C LYS A 74 9.12 3.55 -16.11
N ILE A 75 8.39 4.55 -16.60
CA ILE A 75 8.99 5.80 -17.09
C ILE A 75 9.73 6.51 -15.94
N ASN A 76 9.15 6.59 -14.76
CA ASN A 76 9.76 7.26 -13.62
C ASN A 76 10.96 6.50 -13.06
N ALA A 77 10.88 5.18 -12.92
CA ALA A 77 11.98 4.33 -12.49
C ALA A 77 13.16 4.37 -13.47
N GLY A 78 12.90 4.41 -14.78
CA GLY A 78 13.91 4.48 -15.83
C GLY A 78 14.72 5.78 -15.82
N LYS A 79 14.18 6.89 -15.26
CA LYS A 79 14.92 8.16 -15.13
C LYS A 79 16.04 8.10 -14.08
N VAL A 80 15.94 7.17 -13.13
CA VAL A 80 16.80 7.09 -11.93
C VAL A 80 17.49 5.72 -11.77
N SER A 81 17.34 4.81 -12.73
CA SER A 81 17.99 3.49 -12.78
C SER A 81 17.76 2.64 -11.52
N LEU A 82 16.54 2.64 -10.99
CA LEU A 82 16.16 1.86 -9.80
C LEU A 82 15.78 0.41 -10.16
N ASP A 83 16.06 -0.54 -9.26
CA ASP A 83 15.76 -1.98 -9.40
C ASP A 83 14.29 -2.27 -9.06
N ILE A 84 13.39 -1.88 -9.97
CA ILE A 84 11.94 -2.04 -9.84
C ILE A 84 11.40 -2.94 -10.96
N HIS A 85 10.80 -4.06 -10.59
CA HIS A 85 10.05 -4.93 -11.48
C HIS A 85 8.54 -4.61 -11.41
N ALA A 86 8.09 -3.72 -12.30
CA ALA A 86 6.69 -3.30 -12.38
C ALA A 86 5.87 -4.16 -13.36
N GLN A 87 4.75 -4.72 -12.89
CA GLN A 87 3.88 -5.63 -13.63
C GLN A 87 2.41 -5.21 -13.53
N GLN A 88 1.71 -5.19 -14.67
CA GLN A 88 0.26 -5.13 -14.67
C GLN A 88 -0.29 -6.49 -14.18
N ARG A 89 -1.01 -6.49 -13.06
CA ARG A 89 -1.47 -7.71 -12.41
C ARG A 89 -2.73 -7.47 -11.60
N ASP A 90 -3.72 -8.34 -11.76
CA ASP A 90 -4.83 -8.43 -10.83
C ASP A 90 -4.36 -9.23 -9.60
N VAL A 91 -4.09 -8.52 -8.50
CA VAL A 91 -3.56 -9.12 -7.26
C VAL A 91 -4.57 -9.99 -6.52
N ILE A 92 -5.86 -9.90 -6.87
CA ILE A 92 -6.91 -10.77 -6.31
C ILE A 92 -6.94 -12.08 -7.10
N ALA A 93 -6.90 -12.00 -8.43
CA ALA A 93 -6.91 -13.18 -9.29
C ALA A 93 -5.56 -13.94 -9.25
N GLU A 94 -4.46 -13.20 -9.13
CA GLU A 94 -3.10 -13.73 -9.08
C GLU A 94 -2.39 -13.16 -7.83
N PRO A 95 -2.66 -13.68 -6.63
CA PRO A 95 -2.07 -13.18 -5.39
C PRO A 95 -0.57 -13.48 -5.25
N PRO A 96 0.15 -12.81 -4.33
CA PRO A 96 1.53 -13.15 -4.02
C PRO A 96 1.67 -14.59 -3.49
N ALA A 97 2.81 -15.22 -3.78
CA ALA A 97 3.15 -16.51 -3.21
C ALA A 97 3.56 -16.37 -1.72
N PRO A 98 3.35 -17.41 -0.90
CA PRO A 98 3.70 -17.37 0.52
C PRO A 98 5.23 -17.29 0.76
N ALA A 99 5.63 -16.64 1.85
CA ALA A 99 7.00 -16.56 2.38
C ALA A 99 8.06 -16.03 1.39
N VAL A 100 7.71 -15.03 0.59
CA VAL A 100 8.60 -14.45 -0.44
C VAL A 100 9.20 -13.12 -0.01
N TYR A 101 8.42 -12.25 0.64
CA TYR A 101 8.78 -10.85 0.82
C TYR A 101 9.33 -10.55 2.20
N ASP A 102 10.37 -9.72 2.24
CA ASP A 102 10.92 -9.15 3.46
C ASP A 102 10.11 -7.90 3.88
N VAL A 103 9.52 -7.19 2.91
CA VAL A 103 8.64 -6.03 3.12
C VAL A 103 7.43 -6.11 2.19
N ILE A 104 6.23 -5.86 2.68
CA ILE A 104 5.05 -5.60 1.85
C ILE A 104 4.49 -4.23 2.23
N VAL A 105 4.20 -3.41 1.23
CA VAL A 105 3.50 -2.14 1.39
C VAL A 105 2.15 -2.23 0.69
N VAL A 106 1.10 -1.83 1.40
CA VAL A 106 -0.26 -1.71 0.87
C VAL A 106 -0.79 -0.33 1.23
N SER A 107 -1.03 0.52 0.25
CA SER A 107 -1.58 1.86 0.47
C SER A 107 -2.81 2.11 -0.37
N HIS A 108 -3.87 2.62 0.25
CA HIS A 108 -5.14 3.00 -0.41
C HIS A 108 -5.83 1.87 -1.18
N PHE A 109 -5.55 0.62 -0.80
CA PHE A 109 -6.21 -0.58 -1.27
C PHE A 109 -6.90 -1.27 -0.10
N LEU A 110 -8.09 -1.86 -0.32
CA LEU A 110 -8.80 -2.63 0.69
C LEU A 110 -9.62 -3.74 0.04
N VAL A 111 -9.19 -4.98 0.29
CA VAL A 111 -9.93 -6.20 0.03
C VAL A 111 -9.70 -7.10 1.23
N ARG A 112 -10.72 -7.28 2.08
CA ARG A 112 -10.59 -7.93 3.39
C ARG A 112 -10.04 -9.35 3.30
N ASP A 113 -10.50 -10.09 2.30
CA ASP A 113 -10.08 -11.48 2.07
C ASP A 113 -8.60 -11.62 1.66
N MET A 114 -7.94 -10.52 1.25
CA MET A 114 -6.50 -10.52 0.96
C MET A 114 -5.63 -10.43 2.22
N ALA A 115 -6.19 -10.07 3.39
CA ALA A 115 -5.39 -9.93 4.62
C ALA A 115 -4.59 -11.20 4.99
N PRO A 116 -5.18 -12.41 5.07
CA PRO A 116 -4.40 -13.63 5.34
C PRO A 116 -3.36 -13.92 4.24
N VAL A 117 -3.71 -13.69 2.97
CA VAL A 117 -2.81 -13.90 1.82
C VAL A 117 -1.58 -12.99 1.90
N ILE A 118 -1.79 -11.72 2.23
CA ILE A 118 -0.72 -10.73 2.44
C ILE A 118 0.16 -11.14 3.63
N ALA A 119 -0.46 -11.54 4.74
CA ALA A 119 0.27 -11.99 5.93
C ALA A 119 1.09 -13.26 5.69
N ASP A 120 0.64 -14.15 4.81
CA ASP A 120 1.36 -15.37 4.44
C ASP A 120 2.45 -15.15 3.39
N ALA A 121 2.34 -14.10 2.58
CA ALA A 121 3.37 -13.69 1.63
C ALA A 121 4.66 -13.16 2.28
N LEU A 122 4.58 -12.73 3.54
CA LEU A 122 5.74 -12.34 4.34
C LEU A 122 6.58 -13.55 4.76
N LYS A 123 7.90 -13.42 4.67
CA LYS A 123 8.86 -14.30 5.37
C LYS A 123 8.73 -14.11 6.89
N SER A 124 9.24 -15.07 7.68
CA SER A 124 9.48 -14.83 9.11
C SER A 124 10.46 -13.66 9.28
N GLY A 125 10.12 -12.74 10.20
CA GLY A 125 10.76 -11.44 10.37
C GLY A 125 10.34 -10.37 9.35
N GLY A 126 9.48 -10.70 8.38
CA GLY A 126 9.03 -9.77 7.34
C GLY A 126 8.05 -8.73 7.87
N LEU A 127 8.05 -7.54 7.26
CA LEU A 127 7.25 -6.39 7.70
C LEU A 127 6.14 -6.04 6.71
N LEU A 128 4.93 -5.85 7.23
CA LEU A 128 3.82 -5.21 6.54
C LEU A 128 3.74 -3.73 6.93
N PHE A 129 3.65 -2.86 5.93
CA PHE A 129 3.24 -1.46 6.08
C PHE A 129 1.90 -1.28 5.38
N TYR A 130 0.85 -1.01 6.14
CA TYR A 130 -0.52 -0.88 5.63
C TYR A 130 -1.08 0.50 5.96
N GLN A 131 -1.69 1.18 4.99
CA GLN A 131 -2.45 2.41 5.22
C GLN A 131 -3.66 2.50 4.30
N THR A 132 -4.84 2.79 4.83
CA THR A 132 -6.02 3.10 3.99
C THR A 132 -7.05 3.94 4.75
N PHE A 133 -8.16 4.26 4.07
CA PHE A 133 -9.20 5.17 4.54
C PHE A 133 -10.16 4.52 5.56
N CYS A 134 -10.54 5.27 6.58
CA CYS A 134 -11.55 4.88 7.57
C CYS A 134 -12.95 5.34 7.14
N ARG A 135 -14.00 4.71 7.67
CA ARG A 135 -15.39 5.12 7.48
C ARG A 135 -15.70 6.45 8.15
N ASN A 136 -15.21 6.61 9.38
CA ASN A 136 -15.35 7.84 10.16
C ASN A 136 -14.29 8.86 9.70
N LYS A 137 -14.70 9.77 8.81
CA LYS A 137 -13.84 10.82 8.24
C LYS A 137 -14.31 12.21 8.66
N VAL A 138 -13.34 13.11 8.82
CA VAL A 138 -13.52 14.55 8.90
C VAL A 138 -13.71 15.15 7.51
N ASN A 139 -12.92 14.69 6.52
CA ASN A 139 -12.96 15.21 5.16
C ASN A 139 -13.50 14.18 4.16
N GLU A 140 -14.13 14.66 3.07
CA GLU A 140 -14.58 13.82 1.94
C GLU A 140 -13.42 13.46 1.00
N ILE A 141 -12.32 12.92 1.54
CA ILE A 141 -11.14 12.47 0.78
C ILE A 141 -11.12 10.94 0.67
N GLY A 142 -10.76 10.43 -0.51
CA GLY A 142 -10.68 8.99 -0.79
C GLY A 142 -11.99 8.40 -1.32
N PRO A 143 -12.21 7.09 -1.18
CA PRO A 143 -13.42 6.45 -1.69
C PRO A 143 -14.66 6.82 -0.83
N ASN A 144 -15.82 6.83 -1.49
CA ASN A 144 -17.13 6.99 -0.84
C ASN A 144 -17.89 5.67 -0.66
N ASN A 145 -17.48 4.59 -1.34
CA ASN A 145 -18.09 3.29 -1.13
C ASN A 145 -17.63 2.71 0.22
N PRO A 146 -18.54 2.42 1.16
CA PRO A 146 -18.18 1.83 2.46
C PRO A 146 -17.42 0.51 2.37
N ASP A 147 -17.56 -0.26 1.28
CA ASP A 147 -16.80 -1.50 1.10
C ASP A 147 -15.28 -1.26 1.02
N PHE A 148 -14.86 -0.04 0.66
CA PHE A 148 -13.46 0.37 0.59
C PHE A 148 -13.02 1.26 1.77
N LEU A 149 -13.80 1.25 2.86
CA LEU A 149 -13.52 1.98 4.08
C LEU A 149 -13.41 1.02 5.27
N LEU A 150 -12.45 1.29 6.15
CA LEU A 150 -12.27 0.55 7.40
C LEU A 150 -13.30 0.95 8.44
N ASP A 151 -13.87 -0.02 9.13
CA ASP A 151 -14.55 0.20 10.40
C ASP A 151 -13.51 0.44 11.53
N ASP A 152 -13.97 0.96 12.68
CA ASP A 152 -13.08 1.29 13.80
C ASP A 152 -12.28 0.06 14.25
N ASN A 153 -10.95 0.22 14.34
CA ASN A 153 -9.99 -0.84 14.66
C ASN A 153 -9.99 -2.04 13.69
N GLU A 154 -10.67 -1.97 12.55
CA GLU A 154 -10.75 -3.09 11.62
C GLU A 154 -9.36 -3.51 11.11
N LEU A 155 -8.50 -2.54 10.77
CA LEU A 155 -7.14 -2.82 10.29
C LEU A 155 -6.30 -3.57 11.32
N LEU A 156 -6.47 -3.26 12.61
CA LEU A 156 -5.82 -3.97 13.70
C LEU A 156 -6.25 -5.44 13.74
N HIS A 157 -7.54 -5.71 13.58
CA HIS A 157 -8.10 -7.06 13.65
C HIS A 157 -7.79 -7.90 12.40
N MET A 158 -7.76 -7.28 11.21
CA MET A 158 -7.43 -7.94 9.93
C MET A 158 -6.08 -8.67 9.97
N PHE A 159 -5.10 -8.12 10.70
CA PHE A 159 -3.74 -8.65 10.78
C PHE A 159 -3.39 -9.19 12.17
N SER A 160 -4.38 -9.73 12.89
CA SER A 160 -4.20 -10.32 14.23
C SER A 160 -3.25 -11.54 14.29
N SER A 161 -2.92 -12.13 13.13
CA SER A 161 -1.89 -13.18 13.00
C SER A 161 -0.45 -12.65 13.00
N LEU A 162 -0.27 -11.33 12.89
CA LEU A 162 1.03 -10.65 12.90
C LEU A 162 1.25 -9.93 14.23
N ASN A 163 2.51 -9.69 14.56
CA ASN A 163 2.89 -8.87 15.70
C ASN A 163 2.79 -7.39 15.33
N VAL A 164 1.82 -6.67 15.88
CA VAL A 164 1.65 -5.23 15.63
C VAL A 164 2.79 -4.46 16.30
N ARG A 165 3.47 -3.60 15.53
CA ARG A 165 4.59 -2.76 15.99
C ARG A 165 4.23 -1.29 16.04
N VAL A 166 3.45 -0.82 15.07
CA VAL A 166 2.93 0.55 15.02
C VAL A 166 1.46 0.50 14.61
N TYR A 167 0.63 1.31 15.25
CA TYR A 167 -0.76 1.49 14.87
C TYR A 167 -1.18 2.93 15.16
N ARG A 168 -1.93 3.55 14.25
CA ARG A 168 -2.55 4.87 14.45
C ARG A 168 -3.88 4.92 13.73
N GLU A 169 -4.91 5.33 14.46
CA GLU A 169 -6.24 5.64 13.97
C GLU A 169 -6.80 6.74 14.89
N GLU A 170 -7.19 7.89 14.31
CA GLU A 170 -7.58 9.07 15.12
C GLU A 170 -9.09 9.32 15.15
N SER A 171 -9.83 8.70 14.24
CA SER A 171 -11.27 8.91 14.04
C SER A 171 -11.64 10.41 14.05
N VAL A 172 -12.85 10.75 14.49
CA VAL A 172 -13.38 12.12 14.59
C VAL A 172 -13.19 12.70 16.00
N LEU A 173 -12.03 12.45 16.61
CA LEU A 173 -11.72 12.88 17.98
C LEU A 173 -10.93 14.20 18.02
N GLY A 174 -11.21 15.01 19.06
CA GLY A 174 -10.41 16.20 19.39
C GLY A 174 -10.55 17.36 18.40
N GLN A 175 -9.46 18.11 18.19
CA GLN A 175 -9.43 19.24 17.25
C GLN A 175 -9.29 18.74 15.81
N LEU A 176 -10.40 18.71 15.07
CA LEU A 176 -10.51 18.03 13.77
C LEU A 176 -9.56 18.55 12.69
N GLU A 177 -9.14 19.81 12.78
CA GLU A 177 -8.19 20.47 11.85
C GLU A 177 -6.71 20.10 12.09
N SER A 178 -6.42 19.29 13.11
CA SER A 178 -5.07 18.89 13.50
C SER A 178 -4.90 17.38 13.44
N GLY A 179 -3.67 16.90 13.26
CA GLY A 179 -3.36 15.46 13.29
C GLY A 179 -3.43 14.80 11.91
N TRP A 180 -3.44 13.48 11.91
CA TRP A 180 -3.48 12.67 10.70
C TRP A 180 -4.85 12.01 10.60
N ARG A 181 -5.69 12.56 9.71
CA ARG A 181 -7.13 12.29 9.65
C ARG A 181 -7.50 11.30 8.55
N ASP A 182 -8.72 10.79 8.68
CA ASP A 182 -9.46 10.04 7.66
C ASP A 182 -8.91 8.66 7.29
N GLN A 183 -7.77 8.26 7.88
CA GLN A 183 -7.04 7.05 7.56
C GLN A 183 -6.53 6.35 8.82
N ALA A 184 -6.28 5.06 8.69
CA ALA A 184 -5.57 4.25 9.67
C ALA A 184 -4.30 3.68 9.05
N MET A 185 -3.27 3.49 9.87
CA MET A 185 -2.04 2.81 9.48
C MET A 185 -1.61 1.76 10.49
N LEU A 186 -0.93 0.76 9.98
CA LEU A 186 -0.40 -0.37 10.72
C LEU A 186 0.98 -0.75 10.17
N VAL A 187 1.94 -0.93 11.06
CA VAL A 187 3.17 -1.69 10.78
C VAL A 187 3.14 -2.95 11.62
N ALA A 188 3.26 -4.11 10.99
CA ALA A 188 3.25 -5.40 11.67
C ALA A 188 4.33 -6.35 11.15
N GLU A 189 4.76 -7.26 12.01
CA GLU A 189 5.86 -8.20 11.75
C GLU A 189 5.35 -9.64 11.76
N LYS A 190 5.78 -10.45 10.81
CA LYS A 190 5.57 -11.90 10.82
C LYS A 190 6.56 -12.55 11.78
N ALA A 191 6.06 -13.28 12.77
CA ALA A 191 6.88 -14.09 13.68
C ALA A 191 7.58 -15.24 12.93
#